data_AF-A0AAV3UIU4-F1
#
_entry.id   AF-A0AAV3UIU4-F1
#
_cell.length_a   1.000
_cell.length_b   1.000
_cell.length_c   1.000
_cell.angle_alpha   90.00
_cell.angle_beta   90.00
_cell.angle_gamma   90.00
#
_symmetry.space_group_name_H-M   'P 1'
#
loop_
_entity.id
_entity.type
_entity.pdbx_description
1 polymer ?
#
loop_
_entity_poly.entity_id
_entity_poly.type
_entity_poly.pdbx_seq_one_letter_code
_entity_poly.pdbx_strand_id
1 'polypeptide(L)' 'MGKLVAITTDNKEIECHNIKEGDNGLQLRNEENGIVGYIPYDRLCYVETT' A
#
# COMPACT_ATOMS: atom_id res chain seq x y z
N MET A 1 -3.82 10.75 12.04
CA MET A 1 -3.90 10.06 10.74
C MET A 1 -3.62 8.59 11.02
N GLY A 2 -4.54 7.69 10.67
CA GLY A 2 -4.37 6.25 10.95
C GLY A 2 -3.27 5.64 10.08
N LYS A 3 -2.60 4.61 10.58
CA LYS A 3 -1.63 3.85 9.79
C LYS A 3 -2.38 2.86 8.89
N LEU A 4 -1.81 2.59 7.73
CA LEU A 4 -2.32 1.62 6.77
C LEU A 4 -1.28 0.52 6.58
N VAL A 5 -1.72 -0.72 6.44
CA VAL A 5 -0.86 -1.83 6.06
C VAL A 5 -1.40 -2.43 4.78
N ALA A 6 -0.56 -2.45 3.75
CA ALA A 6 -0.89 -3.09 2.49
C ALA A 6 -0.27 -4.49 2.46
N ILE A 7 -1.10 -5.49 2.17
CA ILE A 7 -0.74 -6.90 2.24
C ILE A 7 -0.77 -7.49 0.84
N THR A 8 0.35 -8.06 0.42
CA THR A 8 0.48 -8.71 -0.88
C THR A 8 0.07 -10.18 -0.84
N THR A 9 -0.12 -10.79 -2.00
CA THR A 9 -0.46 -12.21 -2.15
C THR A 9 0.63 -13.16 -1.63
N ASP A 10 1.88 -12.69 -1.51
CA ASP A 10 2.99 -13.40 -0.85
C ASP A 10 3.04 -13.19 0.69
N ASN A 11 1.97 -12.64 1.29
CA ASN A 11 1.89 -12.27 2.71
C ASN A 11 2.96 -11.25 3.14
N LYS A 12 3.43 -10.41 2.22
CA LYS A 12 4.33 -9.31 2.57
C LYS A 12 3.51 -8.12 3.02
N GLU A 13 3.84 -7.63 4.20
CA GLU A 13 3.22 -6.45 4.80
C GLU A 13 4.07 -5.22 4.50
N ILE A 14 3.42 -4.15 4.04
CA ILE A 14 4.07 -2.86 3.79
C ILE A 14 3.31 -1.77 4.53
N GLU A 15 3.95 -1.19 5.54
CA GLU A 15 3.40 -0.05 6.28
C GLU A 15 3.37 1.20 5.39
N CYS A 16 2.24 1.89 5.39
CA CYS A 16 2.03 3.16 4.71
C CYS A 16 1.05 4.05 5.49
N HIS A 17 0.91 5.30 5.07
CA HIS A 17 -0.03 6.26 5.66
C HIS A 17 -1.09 6.69 4.66
N ASN A 18 -0.81 6.51 3.36
CA ASN A 18 -1.74 6.83 2.29
C ASN A 18 -1.53 5.86 1.12
N ILE A 19 -2.58 5.63 0.34
CA ILE A 19 -2.54 4.84 -0.87
C ILE A 19 -3.04 5.69 -2.04
N LYS A 20 -2.42 5.52 -3.20
CA LYS A 20 -2.86 6.14 -4.45
C LYS A 20 -3.02 5.07 -5.51
N GLU A 21 -4.21 4.99 -6.10
CA GLU A 21 -4.46 4.15 -7.26
C GLU A 21 -3.70 4.68 -8.47
N GLY A 22 -2.95 3.79 -9.11
CA GLY A 22 -2.32 4.01 -10.41
C GLY A 22 -2.91 3.05 -11.44
N ASP A 23 -2.47 3.16 -12.70
CA ASP A 23 -3.05 2.41 -13.81
C ASP A 23 -2.97 0.88 -13.67
N ASN A 24 -2.01 0.36 -12.90
CA ASN A 24 -1.77 -1.09 -12.77
C ASN A 24 -1.56 -1.56 -11.31
N GLY A 25 -1.88 -0.74 -10.32
CA GLY A 25 -1.67 -1.09 -8.92
C GLY A 25 -1.76 0.08 -7.95
N LEU A 26 -1.43 -0.18 -6.69
CA LEU A 26 -1.42 0.80 -5.61
C LEU A 26 -0.02 1.33 -5.36
N GLN A 27 0.11 2.66 -5.34
CA GLN A 27 1.28 3.36 -4.78
C GLN A 27 1.07 3.59 -3.29
N LEU A 28 1.97 3.04 -2.49
CA LEU A 28 1.98 3.20 -1.04
C LEU A 28 2.82 4.43 -0.70
N ARG A 29 2.29 5.28 0.18
CA ARG A 29 2.90 6.57 0.53
C ARG A 29 3.05 6.71 2.04
N ASN A 30 4.13 7.34 2.47
CA ASN A 30 4.33 7.75 3.86
C ASN A 30 3.54 9.03 4.20
N GLU A 31 3.69 9.50 5.43
CA GLU A 31 3.05 10.72 5.93
C GLU A 31 3.43 11.99 5.14
N GLU A 32 4.64 12.01 4.57
CA GLU A 32 5.17 13.11 3.76
C GLU A 32 4.78 13.01 2.26
N ASN A 33 3.87 12.10 1.91
CA ASN A 33 3.49 11.75 0.53
C ASN A 33 4.60 11.15 -0.35
N GLY A 34 5.75 10.80 0.24
CA GLY A 34 6.83 10.05 -0.39
C GLY A 34 6.41 8.61 -0.68
N ILE A 35 6.84 8.07 -1.82
CA ILE A 35 6.52 6.70 -2.23
C ILE A 35 7.39 5.73 -1.44
N VAL A 36 6.75 4.84 -0.68
CA VAL A 36 7.44 3.78 0.09
C VAL A 36 7.32 2.41 -0.56
N GLY A 37 6.36 2.24 -1.48
CA GLY A 37 6.17 0.99 -2.18
C GLY A 37 5.17 1.06 -3.33
N TYR A 38 5.14 0.00 -4.12
CA TYR A 38 4.17 -0.20 -5.17
C TYR A 38 3.71 -1.66 -5.16
N ILE A 39 2.41 -1.88 -5.17
CA ILE A 39 1.80 -3.21 -5.24
C ILE A 39 0.97 -3.29 -6.53
N PRO A 40 1.38 -4.11 -7.52
CA PRO A 40 0.53 -4.43 -8.66
C PRO A 40 -0.81 -5.03 -8.23
N TYR A 41 -1.90 -4.77 -8.95
CA TYR A 41 -3.21 -5.34 -8.59
C TYR A 41 -3.22 -6.88 -8.59
N ASP A 42 -2.42 -7.53 -9.44
CA ASP A 42 -2.30 -9.00 -9.44
C ASP A 42 -1.63 -9.54 -8.16
N ARG A 43 -0.93 -8.68 -7.43
CA ARG A 43 -0.23 -9.02 -6.18
C ARG A 43 -0.87 -8.41 -4.95
N LEU A 44 -1.97 -7.68 -5.09
CA LEU A 44 -2.66 -7.08 -3.96
C LEU A 44 -3.63 -8.09 -3.35
N CYS A 45 -3.50 -8.35 -2.05
CA CYS A 45 -4.47 -9.14 -1.31
C CYS A 45 -5.55 -8.22 -0.72
N TYR A 46 -5.17 -7.35 0.21
CA TYR A 46 -6.05 -6.32 0.77
C TYR A 46 -5.22 -5.22 1.47
N VAL A 47 -5.89 -4.12 1.85
CA VAL A 47 -5.32 -3.03 2.64
C VAL A 47 -6.15 -2.89 3.92
N GLU A 48 -5.49 -2.82 5.07
CA GLU A 48 -6.13 -2.65 6.38
C GLU A 48 -5.69 -1.36 7.08
N THR A 49 -6.59 -0.80 7.90
CA THR A 49 -6.31 0.33 8.79
C THR A 49 -5.91 -0.18 10.17
N THR A 50 -4.80 0.31 10.71
CA THR A 50 -4.32 0.02 12.06
C THR A 50 -4.64 1.14 13.04
#